data_AF-A0A4Y8V540-F1
#
_entry.id   AF-A0A4Y8V540-F1
#
_cell.length_a   1.000
_cell.length_b   1.000
_cell.length_c   1.000
_cell.angle_alpha   90.00
_cell.angle_beta   90.00
_cell.angle_gamma   90.00
#
_symmetry.space_group_name_H-M   'P 1'
#
loop_
_entity.id
_entity.type
_entity.pdbx_description
1 polymer ?
#
loop_
_entity_poly.entity_id
_entity_poly.type
_entity_poly.pdbx_seq_one_letter_code
_entity_poly.pdbx_strand_id
1 'polypeptide(L)'
;MSNLNKLLNSNKILKTWCTIYAMFLAINIGISLFNKEYLHSSCFADLFINYQGGFVRRGLLGDFLLYCYHQNIDPYTIAISLSFISYGVITIYMLYQFYKRQYNIGLLSITFLLGGFGANGFEYYRRDFIIIVIFLAVMFLWKKIKLWKWLIIGNILFALTILCYEPFIFFGIPFAVLLTHLKSKNWSRSISSWIPSYITFFMTCLYSGGQHVYDAICMSTKGFLEEPGVMSFLLDKSTDVMLFHLHINFLNGASSTPSFLVNMIVISCMIYFYVNATAIYSQDTKVRHQRPYLLLLLAFSMICLTPMFTVLSIDYARTFTYAAISSYIIFFTLKEEELQSIFPTKAYYISNKILSTCDKYIKPTKGKILFIMMFVGLSQCTGMGFIESVKSGQIGTILRIIYHHFL
;
A
#
# COMPACT_ATOMS: atom_id res chain seq x y z
N MET A 1 -32.72 12.15 20.18
CA MET A 1 -31.99 12.37 18.90
C MET A 1 -30.92 13.47 18.96
N SER A 2 -31.11 14.62 19.63
CA SER A 2 -30.13 15.73 19.61
C SER A 2 -28.79 15.42 20.28
N ASN A 3 -28.78 14.67 21.40
CA ASN A 3 -27.55 14.31 22.12
C ASN A 3 -26.72 13.26 21.37
N LEU A 4 -27.35 12.27 20.71
CA LEU A 4 -26.66 11.27 19.89
C LEU A 4 -25.98 11.93 18.68
N ASN A 5 -26.67 12.85 18.00
CA ASN A 5 -26.10 13.62 16.89
C ASN A 5 -24.96 14.56 17.33
N LYS A 6 -25.03 15.16 18.52
CA LYS A 6 -23.92 15.93 19.09
C LYS A 6 -22.73 15.05 19.43
N LEU A 7 -22.98 13.85 19.97
CA LEU A 7 -21.93 12.88 20.30
C LEU A 7 -21.22 12.39 19.01
N LEU A 8 -21.98 11.92 18.01
CA LEU A 8 -21.48 11.41 16.71
C LEU A 8 -20.68 12.44 15.90
N ASN A 9 -20.92 13.73 16.12
CA ASN A 9 -20.18 14.83 15.48
C ASN A 9 -19.01 15.35 16.33
N SER A 10 -18.75 14.77 17.49
CA SER A 10 -17.60 15.12 18.34
C SER A 10 -16.33 14.44 17.87
N ASN A 11 -15.21 15.17 17.88
CA ASN A 11 -13.89 14.59 17.66
C ASN A 11 -13.50 13.61 18.78
N LYS A 12 -14.18 13.69 19.94
CA LYS A 12 -13.94 12.81 21.09
C LYS A 12 -14.27 11.36 20.78
N ILE A 13 -15.41 11.09 20.10
CA ILE A 13 -15.77 9.71 19.71
C ILE A 13 -14.71 9.12 18.80
N LEU A 14 -14.34 9.85 17.73
CA LEU A 14 -13.35 9.35 16.78
C LEU A 14 -12.05 9.01 17.50
N LYS A 15 -11.57 9.90 18.38
CA LYS A 15 -10.34 9.67 19.14
C LYS A 15 -10.45 8.42 20.02
N THR A 16 -11.50 8.30 20.82
CA THR A 16 -11.73 7.14 21.69
C THR A 16 -11.80 5.84 20.89
N TRP A 17 -12.58 5.83 19.80
CA TRP A 17 -12.74 4.66 18.93
C TRP A 17 -11.41 4.24 18.31
N CYS A 18 -10.67 5.17 17.70
CA CYS A 18 -9.38 4.87 17.10
C CYS A 18 -8.34 4.40 18.12
N THR A 19 -8.37 4.90 19.36
CA THR A 19 -7.51 4.40 20.44
C THR A 19 -7.85 2.95 20.78
N ILE A 20 -9.14 2.63 20.94
CA ILE A 20 -9.59 1.25 21.19
C ILE A 20 -9.14 0.33 20.04
N TYR A 21 -9.41 0.73 18.81
CA TYR A 21 -9.03 -0.05 17.64
C TYR A 21 -7.52 -0.27 17.54
N ALA A 22 -6.71 0.78 17.77
CA ALA A 22 -5.25 0.67 17.76
C ALA A 22 -4.73 -0.29 18.84
N MET A 23 -5.36 -0.35 20.03
CA MET A 23 -5.02 -1.34 21.05
C MET A 23 -5.28 -2.78 20.57
N PHE A 24 -6.44 -3.04 19.95
CA PHE A 24 -6.75 -4.36 19.38
C PHE A 24 -5.76 -4.75 18.28
N LEU A 25 -5.38 -3.81 17.41
CA LEU A 25 -4.36 -4.07 16.38
C LEU A 25 -3.00 -4.41 17.00
N ALA A 26 -2.57 -3.68 18.03
CA ALA A 26 -1.32 -3.96 18.73
C ALA A 26 -1.33 -5.34 19.43
N ILE A 27 -2.46 -5.70 20.05
CA ILE A 27 -2.67 -7.03 20.64
C ILE A 27 -2.56 -8.11 19.57
N ASN A 28 -3.24 -7.95 18.43
CA ASN A 28 -3.20 -8.92 17.34
C ASN A 28 -1.77 -9.13 16.80
N ILE A 29 -1.02 -8.04 16.62
CA ILE A 29 0.40 -8.12 16.23
C ILE A 29 1.22 -8.88 17.29
N GLY A 30 1.03 -8.56 18.57
CA GLY A 30 1.74 -9.21 19.66
C GLY A 30 1.48 -10.73 19.73
N ILE A 31 0.23 -11.14 19.58
CA ILE A 31 -0.16 -12.55 19.56
C ILE A 31 0.42 -13.26 18.33
N SER A 32 0.29 -12.67 17.13
CA SER A 32 0.82 -13.23 15.89
C SER A 32 2.34 -13.47 15.95
N LEU A 33 3.08 -12.54 16.56
CA LEU A 33 4.52 -12.68 16.80
C LEU A 33 4.84 -13.78 17.82
N PHE A 34 4.09 -13.83 18.92
CA PHE A 34 4.28 -14.83 19.97
C PHE A 34 4.04 -16.25 19.46
N ASN A 35 2.97 -16.42 18.68
CA ASN A 35 2.59 -17.70 18.05
C ASN A 35 3.42 -18.05 16.82
N LYS A 36 4.31 -17.16 16.36
CA LYS A 36 5.13 -17.34 15.15
C LYS A 36 4.31 -17.69 13.90
N GLU A 37 3.14 -17.09 13.73
CA GLU A 37 2.24 -17.37 12.60
C GLU A 37 2.93 -17.20 11.23
N TYR A 38 3.92 -16.31 11.15
CA TYR A 38 4.75 -16.08 9.96
C TYR A 38 5.50 -17.32 9.45
N LEU A 39 5.81 -18.30 10.31
CA LEU A 39 6.46 -19.56 9.90
C LEU A 39 5.53 -20.45 9.09
N HIS A 40 4.22 -20.33 9.34
CA HIS A 40 3.18 -21.13 8.70
C HIS A 40 2.55 -20.42 7.50
N SER A 41 2.98 -19.18 7.21
CA SER A 41 2.44 -18.39 6.12
C SER A 41 3.13 -18.73 4.80
N SER A 42 2.38 -19.35 3.88
CA SER A 42 2.84 -19.64 2.51
C SER A 42 3.31 -18.38 1.75
N CYS A 43 2.77 -17.21 2.12
CA CYS A 43 3.16 -15.90 1.58
C CYS A 43 4.56 -15.49 2.01
N PHE A 44 5.02 -15.90 3.19
CA PHE A 44 6.29 -15.45 3.75
C PHE A 44 7.50 -15.98 2.96
N ALA A 45 7.38 -17.20 2.41
CA ALA A 45 8.39 -17.85 1.59
C ALA A 45 8.89 -16.98 0.42
N ASP A 46 8.03 -16.17 -0.22
CA ASP A 46 8.37 -15.28 -1.34
C ASP A 46 9.50 -14.28 -1.00
N LEU A 47 9.82 -14.02 0.29
CA LEU A 47 10.96 -13.16 0.67
C LEU A 47 12.32 -13.81 0.45
N PHE A 48 12.37 -15.15 0.39
CA PHE A 48 13.59 -15.93 0.29
C PHE A 48 13.92 -16.36 -1.14
N ILE A 49 13.15 -15.89 -2.14
CA ILE A 49 13.52 -16.00 -3.56
C ILE A 49 14.89 -15.32 -3.73
N ASN A 50 15.87 -16.08 -4.24
CA ASN A 50 17.27 -15.65 -4.34
C ASN A 50 17.87 -16.00 -5.71
N TYR A 51 19.17 -15.74 -5.91
CA TYR A 51 19.83 -15.89 -7.21
C TYR A 51 20.63 -17.19 -7.39
N GLN A 52 20.44 -18.20 -6.54
CA GLN A 52 21.19 -19.47 -6.65
C GLN A 52 20.91 -20.22 -7.96
N GLY A 53 19.72 -20.05 -8.53
CA GLY A 53 19.36 -20.59 -9.85
C GLY A 53 19.73 -19.68 -11.03
N GLY A 54 20.41 -18.55 -10.79
CA GLY A 54 20.61 -17.47 -11.75
C GLY A 54 19.73 -16.25 -11.46
N PHE A 55 19.79 -15.23 -12.34
CA PHE A 55 18.98 -14.03 -12.19
C PHE A 55 17.48 -14.34 -12.32
N VAL A 56 16.69 -13.90 -11.35
CA VAL A 56 15.23 -14.06 -11.30
C VAL A 56 14.59 -12.82 -10.65
N ARG A 57 13.37 -12.45 -11.05
CA ARG A 57 12.62 -11.39 -10.38
C ARG A 57 12.55 -11.60 -8.86
N ARG A 58 12.63 -10.51 -8.08
CA ARG A 58 12.55 -10.47 -6.60
C ARG A 58 13.73 -11.10 -5.86
N GLY A 59 14.78 -11.55 -6.56
CA GLY A 59 15.88 -12.31 -5.98
C GLY A 59 16.78 -11.56 -5.00
N LEU A 60 16.85 -10.22 -5.07
CA LEU A 60 17.87 -9.46 -4.34
C LEU A 60 17.73 -9.55 -2.82
N LEU A 61 16.50 -9.45 -2.31
CA LEU A 61 16.27 -9.52 -0.87
C LEU A 61 16.53 -10.93 -0.33
N GLY A 62 16.09 -11.98 -1.03
CA GLY A 62 16.34 -13.34 -0.59
C GLY A 62 17.81 -13.73 -0.68
N ASP A 63 18.57 -13.20 -1.65
CA ASP A 63 20.02 -13.42 -1.73
C ASP A 63 20.76 -12.78 -0.56
N PHE A 64 20.35 -11.58 -0.14
CA PHE A 64 20.85 -10.96 1.09
C PHE A 64 20.50 -11.78 2.34
N LEU A 65 19.27 -12.27 2.45
CA LEU A 65 18.84 -13.11 3.57
C LEU A 65 19.59 -14.45 3.62
N LEU A 66 19.85 -15.06 2.46
CA LEU A 66 20.64 -16.29 2.34
C LEU A 66 22.10 -16.04 2.76
N TYR A 67 22.68 -14.91 2.36
CA TYR A 67 24.00 -14.51 2.83
C TYR A 67 24.05 -14.42 4.36
N CYS A 68 23.05 -13.79 4.99
CA CYS A 68 22.97 -13.72 6.45
C CYS A 68 22.84 -15.09 7.11
N TYR A 69 22.07 -16.01 6.53
CA TYR A 69 21.97 -17.39 7.00
C TYR A 69 23.33 -18.09 7.01
N HIS A 70 24.14 -17.94 5.95
CA HIS A 70 25.50 -18.48 5.91
C HIS A 70 26.45 -17.85 6.94
N GLN A 71 26.14 -16.65 7.44
CA GLN A 71 26.85 -16.00 8.55
C GLN A 71 26.30 -16.41 9.93
N ASN A 72 25.46 -17.45 10.00
CA ASN A 72 24.78 -17.92 11.21
C ASN A 72 23.83 -16.89 11.83
N ILE A 73 23.29 -15.98 11.03
CA ILE A 73 22.26 -15.03 11.46
C ILE A 73 20.90 -15.53 10.96
N ASP A 74 19.93 -15.63 11.85
CA ASP A 74 18.58 -16.08 11.49
C ASP A 74 17.92 -15.13 10.46
N PRO A 75 17.65 -15.61 9.23
CA PRO A 75 17.11 -14.77 8.18
C PRO A 75 15.66 -14.34 8.44
N TYR A 76 14.88 -15.10 9.23
CA TYR A 76 13.53 -14.67 9.63
C TYR A 76 13.57 -13.43 10.51
N THR A 77 14.43 -13.43 11.52
CA THR A 77 14.62 -12.29 12.42
C THR A 77 14.99 -11.02 11.66
N ILE A 78 15.87 -11.12 10.65
CA ILE A 78 16.24 -9.96 9.80
C ILE A 78 15.03 -9.48 8.98
N ALA A 79 14.33 -10.38 8.30
CA ALA A 79 13.16 -10.03 7.48
C ALA A 79 12.06 -9.36 8.31
N ILE A 80 11.76 -9.91 9.49
CA ILE A 80 10.81 -9.34 10.45
C ILE A 80 11.26 -7.97 10.91
N SER A 81 12.50 -7.85 11.36
CA SER A 81 13.06 -6.58 11.83
C SER A 81 12.99 -5.50 10.76
N LEU A 82 13.38 -5.80 9.52
CA LEU A 82 13.34 -4.84 8.42
C LEU A 82 11.94 -4.32 8.15
N SER A 83 10.93 -5.19 8.15
CA SER A 83 9.55 -4.78 7.87
C SER A 83 8.92 -4.04 9.06
N PHE A 84 9.19 -4.44 10.32
CA PHE A 84 8.76 -3.69 11.50
C PHE A 84 9.39 -2.31 11.59
N ILE A 85 10.71 -2.22 11.37
CA ILE A 85 11.42 -0.93 11.34
C ILE A 85 10.83 -0.06 10.23
N SER A 86 10.59 -0.62 9.04
CA SER A 86 10.03 0.13 7.92
C SER A 86 8.60 0.63 8.20
N TYR A 87 7.75 -0.22 8.77
CA TYR A 87 6.42 0.16 9.22
C TYR A 87 6.48 1.26 10.29
N GLY A 88 7.40 1.16 11.25
CA GLY A 88 7.65 2.16 12.28
C GLY A 88 8.05 3.51 11.69
N VAL A 89 8.97 3.53 10.72
CA VAL A 89 9.40 4.75 10.03
C VAL A 89 8.24 5.43 9.31
N ILE A 90 7.43 4.68 8.55
CA ILE A 90 6.25 5.24 7.88
C ILE A 90 5.21 5.72 8.88
N THR A 91 4.98 4.97 9.95
CA THR A 91 4.06 5.36 11.02
C THR A 91 4.48 6.68 11.66
N ILE A 92 5.73 6.80 12.10
CA ILE A 92 6.28 8.02 12.69
C ILE A 92 6.17 9.20 11.72
N TYR A 93 6.53 9.00 10.45
CA TYR A 93 6.41 10.03 9.42
C TYR A 93 4.96 10.50 9.26
N MET A 94 4.01 9.59 9.11
CA MET A 94 2.59 9.91 8.93
C MET A 94 2.01 10.60 10.17
N LEU A 95 2.32 10.11 11.37
CA LEU A 95 1.93 10.73 12.63
C LEU A 95 2.45 12.16 12.73
N TYR A 96 3.75 12.37 12.46
CA TYR A 96 4.38 13.68 12.47
C TYR A 96 3.70 14.64 11.48
N GLN A 97 3.44 14.19 10.25
CA GLN A 97 2.83 15.04 9.21
C GLN A 97 1.37 15.37 9.50
N PHE A 98 0.59 14.43 10.04
CA PHE A 98 -0.78 14.67 10.48
C PHE A 98 -0.81 15.62 11.67
N TYR A 99 0.06 15.42 12.68
CA TYR A 99 0.18 16.32 13.82
C TYR A 99 0.57 17.74 13.39
N LYS A 100 1.63 17.88 12.58
CA LYS A 100 2.12 19.17 12.08
C LYS A 100 1.04 19.96 11.31
N ARG A 101 0.18 19.27 10.57
CA ARG A 101 -0.91 19.86 9.79
C ARG A 101 -2.25 19.93 10.53
N GLN A 102 -2.27 19.58 11.82
CA GLN A 102 -3.47 19.56 12.67
C GLN A 102 -4.60 18.65 12.12
N TYR A 103 -4.22 17.57 11.43
CA TYR A 103 -5.16 16.55 10.99
C TYR A 103 -5.42 15.55 12.11
N ASN A 104 -6.59 14.92 12.07
CA ASN A 104 -6.93 13.92 13.08
C ASN A 104 -6.15 12.62 12.85
N ILE A 105 -5.22 12.33 13.75
CA ILE A 105 -4.35 11.14 13.72
C ILE A 105 -5.15 9.83 13.71
N GLY A 106 -6.33 9.79 14.34
CA GLY A 106 -7.17 8.59 14.38
C GLY A 106 -7.53 8.04 13.00
N LEU A 107 -7.59 8.90 11.98
CA LEU A 107 -7.87 8.51 10.60
C LEU A 107 -6.83 7.56 10.01
N LEU A 108 -5.60 7.56 10.53
CA LEU A 108 -4.52 6.67 10.06
C LEU A 108 -4.75 5.20 10.42
N SER A 109 -5.62 4.94 11.40
CA SER A 109 -5.91 3.59 11.89
C SER A 109 -6.76 2.75 10.94
N ILE A 110 -7.21 3.27 9.81
CA ILE A 110 -8.01 2.50 8.84
C ILE A 110 -7.17 1.44 8.11
N THR A 111 -7.82 0.34 7.71
CA THR A 111 -7.19 -0.88 7.16
C THR A 111 -6.33 -0.63 5.92
N PHE A 112 -6.59 0.40 5.13
CA PHE A 112 -5.79 0.70 3.94
C PHE A 112 -4.70 1.77 4.15
N LEU A 113 -4.54 2.24 5.39
CA LEU A 113 -3.43 3.08 5.82
C LEU A 113 -2.53 2.28 6.77
N LEU A 114 -2.27 2.77 7.98
CA LEU A 114 -1.40 2.09 8.95
C LEU A 114 -2.12 0.90 9.60
N GLY A 115 -3.45 0.95 9.72
CA GLY A 115 -4.24 -0.10 10.35
C GLY A 115 -4.19 -1.46 9.65
N GLY A 116 -3.86 -1.49 8.35
CA GLY A 116 -3.78 -2.73 7.57
C GLY A 116 -2.76 -3.71 8.10
N PHE A 117 -1.61 -3.21 8.54
CA PHE A 117 -0.53 -4.04 9.07
C PHE A 117 -0.97 -4.84 10.29
N GLY A 118 -1.69 -4.20 11.23
CA GLY A 118 -2.22 -4.89 12.40
C GLY A 118 -3.46 -5.74 12.12
N ALA A 119 -4.25 -5.39 11.10
CA ALA A 119 -5.50 -6.07 10.79
C ALA A 119 -5.27 -7.36 9.99
N ASN A 120 -4.37 -7.31 9.01
CA ASN A 120 -4.09 -8.42 8.09
C ASN A 120 -2.80 -9.18 8.42
N GLY A 121 -2.08 -8.72 9.45
CA GLY A 121 -0.85 -9.36 9.89
C GLY A 121 0.38 -8.94 9.10
N PHE A 122 1.53 -9.22 9.70
CA PHE A 122 2.84 -8.89 9.18
C PHE A 122 3.17 -9.67 7.89
N GLU A 123 2.83 -10.94 7.83
CA GLU A 123 3.07 -11.82 6.68
C GLU A 123 2.50 -11.27 5.37
N TYR A 124 1.35 -10.60 5.45
CA TYR A 124 0.69 -10.00 4.31
C TYR A 124 1.40 -8.73 3.83
N TYR A 125 1.91 -7.89 4.76
CA TYR A 125 2.61 -6.63 4.46
C TYR A 125 4.16 -6.71 4.52
N ARG A 126 4.70 -7.92 4.49
CA ARG A 126 6.10 -8.27 4.81
C ARG A 126 7.21 -7.50 4.07
N ARG A 127 6.92 -6.90 2.91
CA ARG A 127 7.87 -6.08 2.13
C ARG A 127 7.33 -4.70 1.75
N ASP A 128 6.06 -4.49 1.99
CA ASP A 128 5.25 -3.36 1.53
C ASP A 128 5.73 -2.05 2.14
N PHE A 129 6.03 -2.05 3.43
CA PHE A 129 6.53 -0.84 4.08
C PHE A 129 8.01 -0.58 3.74
N ILE A 130 8.79 -1.60 3.39
CA ILE A 130 10.19 -1.43 2.96
C ILE A 130 10.23 -0.59 1.67
N ILE A 131 9.45 -0.97 0.66
CA ILE A 131 9.41 -0.23 -0.61
C ILE A 131 8.85 1.19 -0.42
N ILE A 132 7.89 1.38 0.49
CA ILE A 132 7.33 2.70 0.81
C ILE A 132 8.34 3.58 1.54
N VAL A 133 9.18 3.02 2.43
CA VAL A 133 10.28 3.76 3.08
C VAL A 133 11.29 4.24 2.04
N ILE A 134 11.68 3.39 1.09
CA ILE A 134 12.60 3.78 0.03
C ILE A 134 11.98 4.89 -0.83
N PHE A 135 10.69 4.76 -1.19
CA PHE A 135 9.95 5.82 -1.86
C PHE A 135 9.99 7.13 -1.08
N LEU A 136 9.64 7.10 0.21
CA LEU A 136 9.67 8.26 1.11
C LEU A 136 11.05 8.91 1.13
N ALA A 137 12.12 8.12 1.27
CA ALA A 137 13.48 8.62 1.29
C ALA A 137 13.83 9.37 -0.01
N VAL A 138 13.52 8.78 -1.17
CA VAL A 138 13.76 9.44 -2.47
C VAL A 138 12.92 10.71 -2.60
N MET A 139 11.63 10.67 -2.26
CA MET A 139 10.77 11.86 -2.34
C MET A 139 11.25 12.98 -1.41
N PHE A 140 11.73 12.65 -0.20
CA PHE A 140 12.25 13.61 0.76
C PHE A 140 13.56 14.27 0.29
N LEU A 141 14.45 13.50 -0.33
CA LEU A 141 15.70 14.01 -0.90
C LEU A 141 15.45 14.98 -2.06
N TRP A 142 14.34 14.87 -2.78
CA TRP A 142 14.03 15.73 -3.92
C TRP A 142 14.15 17.23 -3.59
N LYS A 143 13.72 17.66 -2.39
CA LYS A 143 13.84 19.07 -1.97
C LYS A 143 15.22 19.47 -1.46
N LYS A 144 16.05 18.50 -1.06
CA LYS A 144 17.29 18.74 -0.31
C LYS A 144 18.54 18.75 -1.18
N ILE A 145 18.50 18.13 -2.35
CA ILE A 145 19.68 17.98 -3.22
C ILE A 145 19.41 18.41 -4.67
N LYS A 146 20.51 18.67 -5.39
CA LYS A 146 20.48 19.03 -6.82
C LYS A 146 19.85 17.90 -7.64
N LEU A 147 19.13 18.26 -8.71
CA LEU A 147 18.37 17.31 -9.53
C LEU A 147 19.21 16.11 -10.01
N TRP A 148 20.42 16.35 -10.53
CA TRP A 148 21.26 15.27 -11.05
C TRP A 148 21.69 14.27 -9.97
N LYS A 149 22.05 14.74 -8.76
CA LYS A 149 22.37 13.86 -7.62
C LYS A 149 21.14 13.05 -7.20
N TRP A 150 19.99 13.71 -7.18
CA TRP A 150 18.73 13.06 -6.86
C TRP A 150 18.35 11.98 -7.87
N LEU A 151 18.57 12.21 -9.17
CA LEU A 151 18.33 11.23 -10.21
C LEU A 151 19.27 10.02 -10.10
N ILE A 152 20.54 10.22 -9.76
CA ILE A 152 21.49 9.12 -9.55
C ILE A 152 21.06 8.27 -8.34
N ILE A 153 20.87 8.91 -7.18
CA ILE A 153 20.45 8.21 -5.94
C ILE A 153 19.09 7.54 -6.14
N GLY A 154 18.15 8.26 -6.78
CA GLY A 154 16.82 7.76 -7.08
C GLY A 154 16.84 6.52 -7.96
N ASN A 155 17.59 6.53 -9.07
CA ASN A 155 17.69 5.36 -9.94
C ASN A 155 18.36 4.17 -9.25
N ILE A 156 19.41 4.39 -8.46
CA ILE A 156 20.05 3.30 -7.69
C ILE A 156 19.04 2.69 -6.73
N LEU A 157 18.39 3.51 -5.90
CA LEU A 157 17.44 3.02 -4.91
C LEU A 157 16.21 2.38 -5.55
N PHE A 158 15.70 2.94 -6.65
CA PHE A 158 14.54 2.37 -7.35
C PHE A 158 14.88 1.08 -8.07
N ALA A 159 16.06 0.96 -8.70
CA ALA A 159 16.53 -0.29 -9.28
C ALA A 159 16.63 -1.38 -8.21
N LEU A 160 17.28 -1.09 -7.07
CA LEU A 160 17.34 -2.03 -5.93
C LEU A 160 15.95 -2.41 -5.43
N THR A 161 15.03 -1.44 -5.34
CA THR A 161 13.65 -1.69 -4.91
C THR A 161 12.91 -2.60 -5.89
N ILE A 162 13.06 -2.38 -7.20
CA ILE A 162 12.45 -3.20 -8.25
C ILE A 162 13.00 -4.64 -8.21
N LEU A 163 14.30 -4.80 -7.93
CA LEU A 163 14.92 -6.12 -7.76
C LEU A 163 14.44 -6.86 -6.50
N CYS A 164 13.96 -6.15 -5.48
CA CYS A 164 13.29 -6.75 -4.32
C CYS A 164 11.79 -7.00 -4.56
N TYR A 165 11.13 -6.10 -5.29
CA TYR A 165 9.70 -6.15 -5.55
C TYR A 165 9.30 -5.27 -6.74
N GLU A 166 9.03 -5.90 -7.87
CA GLU A 166 8.78 -5.22 -9.14
C GLU A 166 7.53 -4.34 -9.19
N PRO A 167 6.41 -4.62 -8.47
CA PRO A 167 5.21 -3.77 -8.50
C PRO A 167 5.45 -2.32 -8.06
N PHE A 168 6.57 -2.06 -7.39
CA PHE A 168 7.03 -0.72 -7.05
C PHE A 168 7.02 0.23 -8.26
N ILE A 169 7.33 -0.27 -9.46
CA ILE A 169 7.40 0.57 -10.65
C ILE A 169 6.10 1.32 -10.92
N PHE A 170 4.96 0.71 -10.62
CA PHE A 170 3.63 1.23 -10.98
C PHE A 170 3.20 2.43 -10.14
N PHE A 171 3.89 2.77 -9.06
CA PHE A 171 3.61 4.00 -8.32
C PHE A 171 4.87 4.82 -8.05
N GLY A 172 6.02 4.18 -7.81
CA GLY A 172 7.28 4.84 -7.49
C GLY A 172 7.79 5.69 -8.65
N ILE A 173 7.97 5.10 -9.83
CA ILE A 173 8.48 5.82 -11.01
C ILE A 173 7.52 6.91 -11.49
N PRO A 174 6.19 6.67 -11.65
CA PRO A 174 5.26 7.70 -12.08
C PRO A 174 5.35 8.98 -11.25
N PHE A 175 5.39 8.88 -9.92
CA PHE A 175 5.55 10.06 -9.07
C PHE A 175 6.92 10.72 -9.22
N ALA A 176 7.98 9.93 -9.38
CA ALA A 176 9.31 10.47 -9.60
C ALA A 176 9.45 11.20 -10.95
N VAL A 177 8.74 10.74 -12.00
CA VAL A 177 8.57 11.45 -13.27
C VAL A 177 7.81 12.76 -13.06
N LEU A 178 6.76 12.81 -12.25
CA LEU A 178 6.09 14.09 -11.94
C LEU A 178 7.05 15.09 -11.28
N LEU A 179 7.86 14.62 -10.33
CA LEU A 179 8.84 15.45 -9.62
C LEU A 179 10.03 15.90 -10.50
N THR A 180 10.51 15.06 -11.42
CA THR A 180 11.52 15.47 -12.41
C THR A 180 10.92 16.51 -13.36
N HIS A 181 9.66 16.35 -13.77
CA HIS A 181 8.97 17.31 -14.63
C HIS A 181 8.84 18.68 -13.97
N LEU A 182 8.57 18.74 -12.66
CA LEU A 182 8.50 20.00 -11.93
C LEU A 182 9.77 20.85 -12.03
N LYS A 183 10.95 20.21 -11.98
CA LYS A 183 12.26 20.90 -12.07
C LYS A 183 12.73 21.13 -13.50
N SER A 184 12.50 20.16 -14.38
CA SER A 184 13.01 20.19 -15.77
C SER A 184 12.07 20.89 -16.75
N LYS A 185 10.77 20.99 -16.41
CA LYS A 185 9.68 21.48 -17.26
C LYS A 185 9.58 20.78 -18.63
N ASN A 186 10.14 19.57 -18.76
CA ASN A 186 10.16 18.80 -20.00
C ASN A 186 9.79 17.34 -19.71
N TRP A 187 8.70 16.87 -20.33
CA TRP A 187 8.21 15.49 -20.13
C TRP A 187 9.15 14.42 -20.68
N SER A 188 9.73 14.65 -21.86
CA SER A 188 10.68 13.69 -22.47
C SER A 188 11.91 13.52 -21.58
N ARG A 189 12.51 14.63 -21.13
CA ARG A 189 13.62 14.59 -20.15
C ARG A 189 13.21 13.94 -18.84
N SER A 190 11.99 14.18 -18.40
CA SER A 190 11.46 13.61 -17.17
C SER A 190 11.39 12.09 -17.23
N ILE A 191 10.81 11.55 -18.29
CA ILE A 191 10.67 10.11 -18.52
C ILE A 191 12.04 9.47 -18.75
N SER A 192 12.89 10.08 -19.59
CA SER A 192 14.20 9.52 -19.93
C SER A 192 15.18 9.48 -18.75
N SER A 193 15.01 10.37 -17.77
CA SER A 193 15.83 10.38 -16.55
C SER A 193 15.69 9.12 -15.68
N TRP A 194 14.67 8.29 -15.93
CA TRP A 194 14.39 7.05 -15.18
C TRP A 194 14.64 5.78 -16.01
N ILE A 195 15.27 5.89 -17.19
CA ILE A 195 15.62 4.75 -18.06
C ILE A 195 16.31 3.62 -17.31
N PRO A 196 17.31 3.84 -16.43
CA PRO A 196 17.95 2.75 -15.69
C PRO A 196 16.97 1.91 -14.86
N SER A 197 16.01 2.57 -14.20
CA SER A 197 14.96 1.89 -13.42
C SER A 197 13.99 1.12 -14.34
N TYR A 198 13.63 1.69 -15.49
CA TYR A 198 12.83 0.98 -16.50
C TYR A 198 13.55 -0.26 -17.04
N ILE A 199 14.83 -0.16 -17.38
CA ILE A 199 15.65 -1.29 -17.84
C ILE A 199 15.65 -2.40 -16.78
N THR A 200 15.85 -2.03 -15.51
CA THR A 200 15.83 -2.99 -14.39
C THR A 200 14.49 -3.72 -14.31
N PHE A 201 13.37 -3.03 -14.47
CA PHE A 201 12.05 -3.66 -14.50
C PHE A 201 11.85 -4.57 -15.71
N PHE A 202 12.26 -4.14 -16.91
CA PHE A 202 12.15 -5.01 -18.08
C PHE A 202 13.00 -6.28 -17.93
N MET A 203 14.16 -6.19 -17.29
CA MET A 203 14.95 -7.37 -16.92
C MET A 203 14.16 -8.30 -15.99
N THR A 204 13.48 -7.79 -14.95
CA THR A 204 12.67 -8.66 -14.07
C THR A 204 11.48 -9.28 -14.78
N CYS A 205 10.93 -8.64 -15.81
CA CYS A 205 9.88 -9.23 -16.65
C CYS A 205 10.39 -10.37 -17.54
N LEU A 206 11.63 -10.28 -18.04
CA LEU A 206 12.23 -11.31 -18.90
C LEU A 206 12.60 -12.59 -18.15
N TYR A 207 13.00 -12.45 -16.87
CA TYR A 207 13.47 -13.56 -16.05
C TYR A 207 12.46 -13.89 -14.93
N SER A 208 11.34 -14.49 -15.32
CA SER A 208 10.23 -14.83 -14.42
C SER A 208 10.47 -16.05 -13.53
N GLY A 209 11.42 -16.92 -13.89
CA GLY A 209 11.70 -18.19 -13.21
C GLY A 209 11.57 -19.40 -14.14
N GLY A 210 11.68 -20.59 -13.55
CA GLY A 210 11.50 -21.88 -14.21
C GLY A 210 11.91 -23.02 -13.28
N GLN A 211 11.72 -24.28 -13.71
CA GLN A 211 11.98 -25.46 -12.87
C GLN A 211 13.39 -25.47 -12.27
N HIS A 212 14.42 -25.27 -13.10
CA HIS A 212 15.81 -25.20 -12.65
C HIS A 212 16.05 -24.12 -11.59
N VAL A 213 15.45 -22.94 -11.78
CA VAL A 213 15.60 -21.81 -10.85
C VAL A 213 14.90 -22.13 -9.53
N TYR A 214 13.69 -22.67 -9.60
CA TYR A 214 12.91 -23.08 -8.45
C TYR A 214 13.64 -24.14 -7.62
N ASP A 215 14.14 -25.21 -8.25
CA ASP A 215 14.84 -26.30 -7.55
C ASP A 215 16.12 -25.80 -6.86
N ALA A 216 16.88 -24.94 -7.53
CA ALA A 216 18.09 -24.34 -6.95
C ALA A 216 17.78 -23.46 -5.73
N ILE A 217 16.73 -22.63 -5.80
CA ILE A 217 16.28 -21.82 -4.67
C ILE A 217 15.84 -22.73 -3.52
N CYS A 218 14.95 -23.70 -3.77
CA CYS A 218 14.47 -24.63 -2.75
C CYS A 218 15.60 -25.39 -2.08
N MET A 219 16.60 -25.85 -2.85
CA MET A 219 17.78 -26.52 -2.29
C MET A 219 18.57 -25.57 -1.39
N SER A 220 18.77 -24.32 -1.81
CA SER A 220 19.52 -23.33 -1.04
C SER A 220 18.83 -22.91 0.26
N THR A 221 17.50 -22.94 0.32
CA THR A 221 16.72 -22.50 1.48
C THR A 221 16.32 -23.65 2.41
N LYS A 222 16.51 -24.91 2.01
CA LYS A 222 16.05 -26.11 2.74
C LYS A 222 16.48 -26.16 4.21
N GLY A 223 17.61 -25.54 4.56
CA GLY A 223 18.13 -25.52 5.92
C GLY A 223 17.36 -24.63 6.92
N PHE A 224 16.46 -23.76 6.44
CA PHE A 224 15.69 -22.85 7.30
C PHE A 224 14.26 -22.57 6.81
N LEU A 225 13.96 -22.85 5.54
CA LEU A 225 12.62 -22.71 4.97
C LEU A 225 12.00 -24.09 4.79
N GLU A 226 11.01 -24.42 5.61
CA GLU A 226 10.35 -25.72 5.61
C GLU A 226 9.40 -25.89 4.42
N GLU A 227 8.67 -24.83 4.05
CA GLU A 227 7.72 -24.86 2.94
C GLU A 227 8.02 -23.78 1.88
N PRO A 228 8.07 -24.14 0.59
CA PRO A 228 8.33 -23.18 -0.49
C PRO A 228 7.15 -22.23 -0.74
N GLY A 229 5.94 -22.56 -0.28
CA GLY A 229 4.75 -21.69 -0.35
C GLY A 229 4.53 -21.08 -1.75
N VAL A 230 4.41 -19.74 -1.79
CA VAL A 230 4.15 -18.95 -3.00
C VAL A 230 5.35 -18.95 -3.98
N MET A 231 6.51 -19.50 -3.64
CA MET A 231 7.62 -19.66 -4.61
C MET A 231 7.23 -20.57 -5.80
N SER A 232 6.24 -21.44 -5.62
CA SER A 232 5.71 -22.31 -6.69
C SER A 232 5.23 -21.53 -7.92
N PHE A 233 4.81 -20.27 -7.77
CA PHE A 233 4.45 -19.38 -8.89
C PHE A 233 5.63 -19.06 -9.84
N LEU A 234 6.87 -19.44 -9.51
CA LEU A 234 8.00 -19.40 -10.45
C LEU A 234 7.89 -20.47 -11.55
N LEU A 235 7.08 -21.51 -11.34
CA LEU A 235 6.85 -22.60 -12.28
C LEU A 235 5.74 -22.28 -13.29
N ASP A 236 4.84 -21.37 -12.93
CA ASP A 236 3.67 -21.05 -13.74
C ASP A 236 4.01 -20.17 -14.94
N LYS A 237 3.31 -20.39 -16.05
CA LYS A 237 3.39 -19.51 -17.22
C LYS A 237 2.71 -18.19 -16.91
N SER A 238 3.36 -17.08 -17.28
CA SER A 238 2.84 -15.73 -17.07
C SER A 238 1.42 -15.52 -17.62
N THR A 239 1.09 -16.13 -18.76
CA THR A 239 -0.25 -16.06 -19.37
C THR A 239 -1.32 -16.66 -18.47
N ASP A 240 -1.01 -17.80 -17.84
CA ASP A 240 -1.96 -18.55 -17.04
C ASP A 240 -2.22 -17.82 -15.72
N VAL A 241 -1.15 -17.27 -15.11
CA VAL A 241 -1.23 -16.40 -13.93
C VAL A 241 -2.03 -15.13 -14.21
N MET A 242 -1.82 -14.48 -15.36
CA MET A 242 -2.57 -13.29 -15.74
C MET A 242 -4.07 -13.59 -15.94
N LEU A 243 -4.41 -14.71 -16.59
CA LEU A 243 -5.79 -15.15 -16.76
C LEU A 243 -6.44 -15.49 -15.42
N PHE A 244 -5.72 -16.15 -14.52
CA PHE A 244 -6.14 -16.42 -13.16
C PHE A 244 -6.47 -15.12 -12.40
N HIS A 245 -5.59 -14.13 -12.41
CA HIS A 245 -5.83 -12.83 -11.78
C HIS A 245 -7.02 -12.10 -12.38
N LEU A 246 -7.13 -12.07 -13.72
CA LEU A 246 -8.26 -11.44 -14.40
C LEU A 246 -9.58 -12.12 -14.00
N HIS A 247 -9.60 -13.45 -13.97
CA HIS A 247 -10.77 -14.19 -13.53
C HIS A 247 -11.14 -13.86 -12.08
N ILE A 248 -10.18 -13.80 -11.16
CA ILE A 248 -10.46 -13.48 -9.75
C ILE A 248 -10.91 -12.03 -9.56
N ASN A 249 -10.22 -11.07 -10.17
CA ASN A 249 -10.48 -9.65 -9.99
C ASN A 249 -11.86 -9.23 -10.50
N PHE A 250 -12.35 -9.90 -11.56
CA PHE A 250 -13.58 -9.50 -12.24
C PHE A 250 -14.75 -10.47 -12.04
N LEU A 251 -14.49 -11.79 -12.06
CA LEU A 251 -15.53 -12.80 -12.25
C LEU A 251 -15.76 -13.67 -11.00
N ASN A 252 -14.70 -14.08 -10.30
CA ASN A 252 -14.81 -15.01 -9.18
C ASN A 252 -15.20 -14.30 -7.87
N GLY A 253 -16.50 -14.19 -7.61
CA GLY A 253 -17.00 -13.73 -6.32
C GLY A 253 -17.54 -14.89 -5.50
N ALA A 254 -17.04 -15.04 -4.27
CA ALA A 254 -17.46 -16.06 -3.29
C ALA A 254 -18.98 -16.09 -2.96
N SER A 255 -19.78 -15.18 -3.55
CA SER A 255 -21.21 -15.02 -3.29
C SER A 255 -22.07 -14.91 -4.57
N SER A 256 -21.65 -15.51 -5.69
CA SER A 256 -22.35 -15.44 -7.00
C SER A 256 -22.50 -14.03 -7.60
N THR A 257 -21.90 -13.02 -6.94
CA THR A 257 -21.85 -11.64 -7.41
C THR A 257 -20.48 -11.40 -8.03
N PRO A 258 -20.38 -10.88 -9.26
CA PRO A 258 -19.09 -10.57 -9.87
C PRO A 258 -18.25 -9.66 -8.96
N SER A 259 -17.01 -10.07 -8.67
CA SER A 259 -16.10 -9.35 -7.76
C SER A 259 -15.91 -7.89 -8.15
N PHE A 260 -15.90 -7.59 -9.45
CA PHE A 260 -15.82 -6.22 -9.94
C PHE A 260 -16.89 -5.29 -9.35
N LEU A 261 -18.14 -5.74 -9.20
CA LEU A 261 -19.22 -4.89 -8.68
C LEU A 261 -19.01 -4.53 -7.22
N VAL A 262 -18.64 -5.53 -6.40
CA VAL A 262 -18.31 -5.32 -4.98
C VAL A 262 -17.11 -4.38 -4.87
N ASN A 263 -16.07 -4.64 -5.66
CA ASN A 263 -14.83 -3.87 -5.70
C ASN A 263 -15.07 -2.40 -6.05
N MET A 264 -15.93 -2.10 -7.02
CA MET A 264 -16.31 -0.72 -7.37
C MET A 264 -16.97 0.01 -6.21
N ILE A 265 -17.87 -0.65 -5.46
CA ILE A 265 -18.53 -0.05 -4.30
C ILE A 265 -17.50 0.22 -3.19
N VAL A 266 -16.69 -0.78 -2.86
CA VAL A 266 -15.69 -0.68 -1.79
C VAL A 266 -14.64 0.38 -2.11
N ILE A 267 -14.04 0.39 -3.31
CA ILE A 267 -13.12 1.46 -3.73
C ILE A 267 -13.80 2.82 -3.61
N SER A 268 -15.04 2.96 -4.08
CA SER A 268 -15.74 4.24 -4.03
C SER A 268 -15.89 4.75 -2.59
N CYS A 269 -16.20 3.86 -1.64
CA CYS A 269 -16.20 4.17 -0.21
C CYS A 269 -14.80 4.56 0.30
N MET A 270 -13.74 3.87 -0.13
CA MET A 270 -12.37 4.18 0.29
C MET A 270 -11.86 5.51 -0.26
N ILE A 271 -12.13 5.81 -1.54
CA ILE A 271 -11.84 7.13 -2.14
C ILE A 271 -12.62 8.21 -1.41
N TYR A 272 -13.92 7.98 -1.16
CA TYR A 272 -14.75 8.91 -0.42
C TYR A 272 -14.20 9.17 0.98
N PHE A 273 -13.78 8.14 1.70
CA PHE A 273 -13.13 8.29 2.99
C PHE A 273 -11.82 9.08 2.85
N TYR A 274 -10.92 8.64 1.97
CA TYR A 274 -9.57 9.22 1.81
C TYR A 274 -9.61 10.72 1.55
N VAL A 275 -10.48 11.16 0.63
CA VAL A 275 -10.57 12.57 0.23
C VAL A 275 -11.29 13.42 1.28
N ASN A 276 -12.30 12.87 1.95
CA ASN A 276 -13.18 13.67 2.80
C ASN A 276 -12.80 13.64 4.28
N ALA A 277 -12.28 12.53 4.79
CA ALA A 277 -12.01 12.36 6.21
C ALA A 277 -11.05 13.43 6.76
N THR A 278 -9.95 13.66 6.04
CA THR A 278 -8.95 14.69 6.39
C THR A 278 -9.56 16.08 6.44
N ALA A 279 -10.41 16.42 5.47
CA ALA A 279 -11.06 17.74 5.41
C ALA A 279 -12.19 17.94 6.43
N ILE A 280 -12.92 16.88 6.79
CA ILE A 280 -14.04 16.96 7.74
C ILE A 280 -13.54 17.05 9.19
N TYR A 281 -12.48 16.30 9.52
CA TYR A 281 -11.93 16.25 10.86
C TYR A 281 -10.79 17.24 11.10
N SER A 282 -10.38 17.98 10.07
CA SER A 282 -9.50 19.15 10.20
C SER A 282 -10.21 20.29 10.93
N GLN A 283 -9.45 21.04 11.74
CA GLN A 283 -9.90 22.29 12.35
C GLN A 283 -9.76 23.49 11.39
N ASP A 284 -8.93 23.38 10.35
CA ASP A 284 -8.66 24.43 9.39
C ASP A 284 -9.52 24.26 8.11
N THR A 285 -10.29 25.31 7.79
CA THR A 285 -11.12 25.42 6.58
C THR A 285 -10.31 25.38 5.29
N LYS A 286 -9.04 25.81 5.30
CA LYS A 286 -8.14 25.77 4.13
C LYS A 286 -7.93 24.34 3.61
N VAL A 287 -8.00 23.34 4.50
CA VAL A 287 -7.87 21.93 4.16
C VAL A 287 -9.00 21.44 3.24
N ARG A 288 -10.18 22.08 3.28
CA ARG A 288 -11.27 21.76 2.36
C ARG A 288 -10.92 22.09 0.92
N HIS A 289 -10.16 23.15 0.67
CA HIS A 289 -9.69 23.54 -0.66
C HIS A 289 -8.64 22.57 -1.23
N GLN A 290 -8.05 21.73 -0.38
CA GLN A 290 -7.02 20.74 -0.75
C GLN A 290 -7.61 19.38 -1.17
N ARG A 291 -8.92 19.14 -0.94
CA ARG A 291 -9.62 17.89 -1.34
C ARG A 291 -9.41 17.53 -2.82
N PRO A 292 -9.49 18.47 -3.79
CA PRO A 292 -9.29 18.13 -5.19
C PRO A 292 -7.89 17.58 -5.48
N TYR A 293 -6.85 18.08 -4.79
CA TYR A 293 -5.49 17.59 -4.94
C TYR A 293 -5.29 16.20 -4.34
N LEU A 294 -5.91 15.91 -3.19
CA LEU A 294 -5.92 14.56 -2.62
C LEU A 294 -6.57 13.54 -3.57
N LEU A 295 -7.70 13.91 -4.17
CA LEU A 295 -8.36 13.08 -5.18
C LEU A 295 -7.47 12.88 -6.42
N LEU A 296 -6.84 13.94 -6.92
CA LEU A 296 -5.97 13.85 -8.10
C LEU A 296 -4.74 12.98 -7.88
N LEU A 297 -4.09 13.11 -6.72
CA LEU A 297 -2.93 12.28 -6.38
C LEU A 297 -3.34 10.80 -6.22
N LEU A 298 -4.43 10.53 -5.52
CA LEU A 298 -4.95 9.16 -5.36
C LEU A 298 -5.36 8.57 -6.71
N ALA A 299 -6.10 9.33 -7.52
CA ALA A 299 -6.52 8.90 -8.85
C ALA A 299 -5.31 8.62 -9.76
N PHE A 300 -4.30 9.51 -9.75
CA PHE A 300 -3.06 9.30 -10.48
C PHE A 300 -2.38 7.99 -10.04
N SER A 301 -2.22 7.77 -8.74
CA SER A 301 -1.60 6.54 -8.24
C SER A 301 -2.40 5.29 -8.60
N MET A 302 -3.74 5.33 -8.49
CA MET A 302 -4.59 4.19 -8.85
C MET A 302 -4.56 3.90 -10.36
N ILE A 303 -4.53 4.93 -11.20
CA ILE A 303 -4.39 4.78 -12.66
C ILE A 303 -3.07 4.07 -12.97
N CYS A 304 -1.96 4.52 -12.37
CA CYS A 304 -0.68 3.87 -12.60
C CYS A 304 -0.62 2.42 -12.05
N LEU A 305 -1.35 2.14 -10.97
CA LEU A 305 -1.52 0.80 -10.40
C LEU A 305 -2.58 -0.07 -11.10
N THR A 306 -3.21 0.39 -12.18
CA THR A 306 -4.23 -0.40 -12.93
C THR A 306 -3.74 -1.82 -13.28
N PRO A 307 -2.49 -2.05 -13.72
CA PRO A 307 -2.00 -3.41 -13.98
C PRO A 307 -2.09 -4.32 -12.75
N MET A 308 -1.82 -3.79 -11.55
CA MET A 308 -1.92 -4.52 -10.29
C MET A 308 -3.37 -4.84 -9.92
N PHE A 309 -4.30 -3.92 -10.16
CA PHE A 309 -5.73 -4.13 -9.91
C PHE A 309 -6.42 -5.08 -10.90
N THR A 310 -5.74 -5.47 -11.99
CA THR A 310 -6.38 -6.18 -13.11
C THR A 310 -5.76 -7.54 -13.38
N VAL A 311 -4.47 -7.61 -13.70
CA VAL A 311 -3.84 -8.83 -14.26
C VAL A 311 -2.59 -9.27 -13.52
N LEU A 312 -2.01 -8.42 -12.66
CA LEU A 312 -0.75 -8.72 -11.98
C LEU A 312 -0.89 -9.13 -10.51
N SER A 313 -2.04 -8.87 -9.88
CA SER A 313 -2.26 -9.22 -8.49
C SER A 313 -3.75 -9.37 -8.17
N ILE A 314 -4.03 -10.08 -7.08
CA ILE A 314 -5.34 -10.12 -6.42
C ILE A 314 -5.31 -9.44 -5.05
N ASP A 315 -4.13 -8.95 -4.61
CA ASP A 315 -3.89 -8.36 -3.29
C ASP A 315 -4.40 -6.92 -3.21
N TYR A 316 -5.68 -6.80 -2.93
CA TYR A 316 -6.40 -5.55 -3.09
C TYR A 316 -6.06 -4.52 -2.01
N ALA A 317 -6.04 -4.96 -0.75
CA ALA A 317 -5.69 -4.11 0.38
C ALA A 317 -4.27 -3.53 0.23
N ARG A 318 -3.29 -4.35 -0.17
CA ARG A 318 -1.89 -3.90 -0.41
C ARG A 318 -1.81 -2.87 -1.51
N THR A 319 -2.44 -3.15 -2.65
CA THR A 319 -2.42 -2.25 -3.81
C THR A 319 -3.04 -0.90 -3.48
N PHE A 320 -4.15 -0.87 -2.75
CA PHE A 320 -4.75 0.39 -2.31
C PHE A 320 -3.91 1.10 -1.23
N THR A 321 -3.25 0.36 -0.34
CA THR A 321 -2.29 0.92 0.63
C THR A 321 -1.14 1.65 -0.08
N TYR A 322 -0.58 1.07 -1.15
CA TYR A 322 0.42 1.76 -1.97
C TYR A 322 -0.12 3.06 -2.53
N ALA A 323 -1.33 3.04 -3.09
CA ALA A 323 -1.95 4.22 -3.68
C ALA A 323 -2.17 5.32 -2.64
N ALA A 324 -2.73 4.96 -1.49
CA ALA A 324 -3.11 5.90 -0.44
C ALA A 324 -1.89 6.52 0.26
N ILE A 325 -0.92 5.70 0.67
CA ILE A 325 0.26 6.17 1.40
C ILE A 325 1.20 6.96 0.47
N SER A 326 1.45 6.48 -0.75
CA SER A 326 2.30 7.23 -1.70
C SER A 326 1.69 8.59 -2.05
N SER A 327 0.37 8.66 -2.25
CA SER A 327 -0.34 9.92 -2.48
C SER A 327 -0.21 10.88 -1.29
N TYR A 328 -0.28 10.39 -0.05
CA TYR A 328 -0.05 11.22 1.13
C TYR A 328 1.40 11.70 1.24
N ILE A 329 2.38 10.84 0.94
CA ILE A 329 3.80 11.22 0.93
C ILE A 329 4.03 12.37 -0.05
N ILE A 330 3.46 12.29 -1.26
CA ILE A 330 3.59 13.35 -2.27
C ILE A 330 2.84 14.61 -1.84
N PHE A 331 1.61 14.47 -1.36
CA PHE A 331 0.83 15.57 -0.83
C PHE A 331 1.55 16.32 0.31
N PHE A 332 2.26 15.58 1.17
CA PHE A 332 3.03 16.17 2.27
C PHE A 332 4.38 16.73 1.86
N THR A 333 4.93 16.23 0.75
CA THR A 333 6.21 16.70 0.22
C THR A 333 6.01 18.00 -0.55
N LEU A 334 4.93 18.13 -1.32
CA LEU A 334 4.70 19.26 -2.21
C LEU A 334 3.94 20.42 -1.55
N LYS A 335 4.20 21.63 -2.03
CA LYS A 335 3.40 22.83 -1.78
C LYS A 335 2.22 22.88 -2.76
N GLU A 336 1.22 23.69 -2.44
CA GLU A 336 0.03 23.85 -3.29
C GLU A 336 0.37 24.37 -4.70
N GLU A 337 1.27 25.35 -4.80
CA GLU A 337 1.77 25.86 -6.09
C GLU A 337 2.45 24.77 -6.93
N GLU A 338 3.18 23.86 -6.26
CA GLU A 338 3.84 22.72 -6.93
C GLU A 338 2.79 21.71 -7.42
N LEU A 339 1.75 21.44 -6.61
CA LEU A 339 0.63 20.58 -7.01
C LEU A 339 -0.15 21.16 -8.19
N GLN A 340 -0.39 22.47 -8.19
CA GLN A 340 -1.02 23.18 -9.30
C GLN A 340 -0.17 23.16 -10.57
N SER A 341 1.16 23.10 -10.46
CA SER A 341 2.04 22.95 -11.61
C SER A 341 2.11 21.51 -12.15
N ILE A 342 1.85 20.49 -11.32
CA ILE A 342 1.81 19.08 -11.76
C ILE A 342 0.52 18.81 -12.53
N PHE A 343 -0.61 19.24 -11.97
CA PHE A 343 -1.92 18.94 -12.53
C PHE A 343 -2.45 20.13 -13.34
N PRO A 344 -2.85 19.93 -14.61
CA PRO A 344 -3.48 20.99 -15.38
C PRO A 344 -4.69 21.58 -14.63
N THR A 345 -4.96 22.87 -14.78
CA THR A 345 -6.11 23.53 -14.14
C THR A 345 -7.43 22.84 -14.48
N LYS A 346 -7.54 22.29 -15.70
CA LYS A 346 -8.69 21.46 -16.12
C LYS A 346 -8.89 20.24 -15.21
N ALA A 347 -7.82 19.54 -14.83
CA ALA A 347 -7.89 18.38 -13.95
C ALA A 347 -8.37 18.77 -12.54
N TYR A 348 -7.89 19.90 -12.02
CA TYR A 348 -8.39 20.48 -10.77
C TYR A 348 -9.90 20.75 -10.84
N TYR A 349 -10.37 21.42 -11.90
CA TYR A 349 -11.81 21.70 -12.07
C TYR A 349 -12.65 20.44 -12.21
N ILE A 350 -12.17 19.42 -12.93
CA ILE A 350 -12.84 18.12 -13.04
C ILE A 350 -12.93 17.46 -11.66
N SER A 351 -11.82 17.39 -10.93
CA SER A 351 -11.77 16.84 -9.57
C SER A 351 -12.75 17.57 -8.64
N ASN A 352 -12.76 18.89 -8.68
CA ASN A 352 -13.69 19.70 -7.89
C ASN A 352 -15.15 19.48 -8.29
N LYS A 353 -15.45 19.32 -9.58
CA LYS A 353 -16.80 19.02 -10.08
C LYS A 353 -17.27 17.63 -9.66
N ILE A 354 -16.39 16.63 -9.68
CA ILE A 354 -16.67 15.29 -9.17
C ILE A 354 -17.03 15.39 -7.69
N LEU A 355 -16.19 16.05 -6.89
CA LEU A 355 -16.43 16.20 -5.45
C LEU A 355 -17.71 16.96 -5.14
N SER A 356 -18.00 18.07 -5.83
CA SER A 356 -19.24 18.84 -5.61
C SER A 356 -20.49 18.06 -6.02
N THR A 357 -20.40 17.28 -7.09
CA THR A 357 -21.49 16.38 -7.52
C THR A 357 -21.72 15.29 -6.48
N CYS A 358 -20.64 14.63 -6.00
CA CYS A 358 -20.73 13.65 -4.92
C CYS A 358 -21.30 14.27 -3.63
N ASP A 359 -20.88 15.47 -3.25
CA ASP A 359 -21.36 16.16 -2.05
C ASP A 359 -22.84 16.53 -2.13
N LYS A 360 -23.38 16.74 -3.35
CA LYS A 360 -24.82 16.96 -3.58
C LYS A 360 -25.66 15.74 -3.21
N TYR A 361 -25.19 14.54 -3.54
CA TYR A 361 -25.91 13.29 -3.26
C TYR A 361 -25.55 12.70 -1.89
N ILE A 362 -24.26 12.75 -1.52
CA ILE A 362 -23.72 12.16 -0.30
C ILE A 362 -22.88 13.21 0.42
N LYS A 363 -23.57 14.17 1.05
CA LYS A 363 -22.91 15.22 1.82
C LYS A 363 -21.94 14.63 2.88
N PRO A 364 -20.66 15.03 2.89
CA PRO A 364 -19.67 14.58 3.86
C PRO A 364 -20.02 15.05 5.27
N THR A 365 -20.18 14.10 6.19
CA THR A 365 -20.37 14.36 7.63
C THR A 365 -19.46 13.47 8.45
N LYS A 366 -19.14 13.89 9.68
CA LYS A 366 -18.33 13.09 10.62
C LYS A 366 -18.95 11.72 10.86
N GLY A 367 -20.27 11.66 11.10
CA GLY A 367 -20.99 10.41 11.28
C GLY A 367 -20.86 9.44 10.10
N LYS A 368 -20.95 9.93 8.85
CA LYS A 368 -20.80 9.07 7.66
C LYS A 368 -19.37 8.55 7.50
N ILE A 369 -18.36 9.38 7.75
CA ILE A 369 -16.96 8.95 7.71
C ILE A 369 -16.67 7.92 8.79
N LEU A 370 -17.15 8.15 10.01
CA LEU A 370 -17.04 7.19 11.11
C LEU A 370 -17.74 5.86 10.76
N PHE A 371 -18.94 5.92 10.18
CA PHE A 371 -19.67 4.73 9.74
C PHE A 371 -18.89 3.92 8.70
N ILE A 372 -18.40 4.57 7.64
CA ILE A 372 -17.56 3.90 6.63
C ILE A 372 -16.35 3.26 7.28
N MET A 373 -15.66 3.98 8.17
CA MET A 373 -14.48 3.47 8.87
C MET A 373 -14.79 2.23 9.74
N MET A 374 -15.94 2.22 10.42
CA MET A 374 -16.32 1.13 11.32
C MET A 374 -16.74 -0.14 10.57
N PHE A 375 -17.46 0.00 9.45
CA PHE A 375 -18.17 -1.11 8.81
C PHE A 375 -17.66 -1.49 7.42
N VAL A 376 -16.85 -0.65 6.78
CA VAL A 376 -16.34 -0.92 5.43
C VAL A 376 -14.81 -0.96 5.48
N GLY A 377 -14.25 -2.13 5.23
CA GLY A 377 -12.83 -2.33 5.00
C GLY A 377 -12.53 -2.77 3.58
N LEU A 378 -11.24 -2.90 3.30
CA LEU A 378 -10.74 -3.52 2.06
C LEU A 378 -10.42 -4.98 2.37
N SER A 379 -11.01 -5.89 1.60
CA SER A 379 -10.65 -7.31 1.66
C SER A 379 -9.19 -7.51 1.27
N GLN A 380 -8.57 -8.55 1.83
CA GLN A 380 -7.21 -8.93 1.47
C GLN A 380 -7.12 -9.25 -0.02
N CYS A 381 -8.04 -10.08 -0.53
CA CYS A 381 -8.11 -10.39 -1.95
C CYS A 381 -9.43 -9.92 -2.58
N THR A 382 -9.38 -9.58 -3.87
CA THR A 382 -10.52 -9.12 -4.67
C THR A 382 -11.69 -10.12 -4.76
N GLY A 383 -11.40 -11.42 -4.74
CA GLY A 383 -12.42 -12.48 -4.89
C GLY A 383 -13.25 -12.80 -3.64
N MET A 384 -12.94 -12.18 -2.50
CA MET A 384 -13.55 -12.53 -1.21
C MET A 384 -14.96 -11.93 -0.99
N GLY A 385 -15.42 -11.07 -1.89
CA GLY A 385 -16.80 -10.54 -1.89
C GLY A 385 -17.11 -9.51 -0.81
N PHE A 386 -18.40 -9.13 -0.73
CA PHE A 386 -18.85 -8.01 0.11
C PHE A 386 -18.77 -8.32 1.61
N ILE A 387 -19.06 -9.56 2.00
CA ILE A 387 -19.00 -10.01 3.39
C ILE A 387 -17.59 -9.81 3.96
N GLU A 388 -16.55 -10.13 3.18
CA GLU A 388 -15.18 -9.95 3.64
C GLU A 388 -14.80 -8.47 3.77
N SER A 389 -15.36 -7.61 2.93
CA SER A 389 -15.18 -6.16 3.07
C SER A 389 -15.78 -5.64 4.37
N VAL A 390 -16.94 -6.17 4.79
CA VAL A 390 -17.55 -5.84 6.09
C VAL A 390 -16.73 -6.41 7.25
N LYS A 391 -16.28 -7.65 7.15
CA LYS A 391 -15.37 -8.28 8.13
C LYS A 391 -14.06 -7.52 8.27
N SER A 392 -13.56 -6.93 7.18
CA SER A 392 -12.34 -6.13 7.15
C SER A 392 -12.54 -4.70 7.66
N GLY A 393 -13.77 -4.28 7.95
CA GLY A 393 -14.06 -3.04 8.70
C GLY A 393 -13.52 -3.12 10.13
N GLN A 394 -13.43 -1.98 10.82
CA GLN A 394 -12.81 -1.96 12.16
C GLN A 394 -13.58 -2.80 13.18
N ILE A 395 -14.92 -2.78 13.15
CA ILE A 395 -15.73 -3.64 14.03
C ILE A 395 -15.51 -5.11 13.69
N GLY A 396 -15.59 -5.46 12.41
CA GLY A 396 -15.39 -6.85 11.96
C GLY A 396 -14.01 -7.38 12.34
N THR A 397 -12.98 -6.53 12.23
CA THR A 397 -11.61 -6.87 12.60
C THR A 397 -11.49 -7.11 14.11
N ILE A 398 -12.07 -6.25 14.95
CA ILE A 398 -12.11 -6.47 16.41
C ILE A 398 -12.80 -7.80 16.73
N LEU A 399 -13.97 -8.05 16.13
CA LEU A 399 -14.72 -9.28 16.36
C LEU A 399 -13.93 -10.52 15.95
N ARG A 400 -13.19 -10.45 14.82
CA ARG A 400 -12.31 -11.53 14.37
C ARG A 400 -11.17 -11.77 15.35
N ILE A 401 -10.53 -10.72 15.86
CA ILE A 401 -9.44 -10.82 16.84
C ILE A 401 -9.96 -11.46 18.13
N ILE A 402 -11.14 -11.03 18.61
CA ILE A 402 -11.78 -11.62 19.80
C ILE A 402 -12.07 -13.10 19.56
N TYR A 403 -12.73 -13.42 18.45
CA TYR A 403 -13.12 -14.80 18.14
C TYR A 403 -11.95 -15.74 17.91
N HIS A 404 -10.85 -15.28 17.31
CA HIS A 404 -9.71 -16.14 16.98
C HIS A 404 -8.77 -16.38 18.17
N HIS A 405 -8.68 -15.41 19.09
CA HIS A 405 -7.67 -15.44 20.15
C HIS A 405 -8.21 -15.55 21.57
N PHE A 406 -9.50 -15.28 21.80
CA PHE A 406 -10.09 -15.22 23.14
C PHE A 406 -11.31 -16.12 23.34
N LEU A 407 -11.88 -16.66 22.26
CA LEU A 407 -12.97 -17.64 22.26
C LEU A 407 -12.47 -18.91 21.57
#